data_AF-A0A6B3MWP0-F1
#
_entry.id   AF-A0A6B3MWP0-F1
#
_cell.length_a   1.000
_cell.length_b   1.000
_cell.length_c   1.000
_cell.angle_alpha   90.00
_cell.angle_beta   90.00
_cell.angle_gamma   90.00
#
_symmetry.space_group_name_H-M   'P 1'
#
loop_
_entity.id
_entity.type
_entity.pdbx_description
1 polymer ?
#
loop_
_entity_poly.entity_id
_entity_poly.type
_entity_poly.pdbx_seq_one_letter_code
_entity_poly.pdbx_strand_id
1 'polypeptide(L)'
;MISDPKLLVFPDFLKTKLELFSRQDLQDLDQTLALLENNPPENVEEILRNWFKARLKIRDELNKFYDICRKELGKVPPTPPIQQDRLSNWFQELRKPVKDKLKSESHQKNTNDL
;
A
#
# COMPACT_ATOMS: atom_id res chain seq x y z
N MET A 1 0.05 -14.41 7.59
CA MET A 1 -0.15 -13.29 8.55
C MET A 1 0.74 -12.13 8.13
N ILE A 2 0.29 -10.88 8.27
CA ILE A 2 1.17 -9.70 8.11
C ILE A 2 1.55 -9.23 9.51
N SER A 3 2.85 -9.18 9.77
CA SER A 3 3.39 -8.81 11.07
C SER A 3 4.48 -7.74 11.00
N ASP A 4 5.05 -7.47 9.82
CA ASP A 4 5.98 -6.36 9.62
C ASP A 4 5.33 -5.02 9.99
N PRO A 5 5.83 -4.32 11.03
CA PRO A 5 5.30 -3.02 11.45
C PRO A 5 5.24 -1.98 10.32
N LYS A 6 6.17 -2.04 9.35
CA LYS A 6 6.21 -1.12 8.20
C LYS A 6 5.08 -1.41 7.22
N LEU A 7 4.73 -2.68 7.03
CA LEU A 7 3.59 -3.06 6.19
C LEU A 7 2.27 -2.75 6.89
N LEU A 8 2.22 -2.84 8.21
CA LEU A 8 1.01 -2.52 8.97
C LEU A 8 0.61 -1.03 8.89
N VAL A 9 1.56 -0.12 8.68
CA VAL A 9 1.29 1.31 8.43
C VAL A 9 1.06 1.65 6.95
N PHE A 10 1.16 0.66 6.06
CA PHE A 10 1.02 0.88 4.62
C PHE A 10 -0.34 1.47 4.21
N PRO A 11 -1.50 1.07 4.79
CA PRO A 11 -2.77 1.71 4.47
C PRO A 11 -2.77 3.23 4.69
N ASP A 12 -2.16 3.69 5.79
CA ASP A 12 -2.11 5.11 6.11
C ASP A 12 -1.07 5.84 5.25
N PHE A 13 0.03 5.17 4.91
CA PHE A 13 0.98 5.66 3.92
C PHE A 13 0.31 5.88 2.56
N LEU A 14 -0.49 4.93 2.07
CA LEU A 14 -1.22 5.10 0.80
C LEU A 14 -2.18 6.29 0.84
N LYS A 15 -2.93 6.45 1.93
CA LYS A 15 -3.87 7.57 2.07
C LYS A 15 -3.17 8.93 2.05
N THR A 16 -1.97 9.02 2.64
CA THR A 16 -1.28 10.30 2.87
C THR A 16 -0.22 10.64 1.83
N LYS A 17 0.32 9.64 1.14
CA LYS A 17 1.47 9.78 0.23
C LYS A 17 1.20 9.19 -1.16
N LEU A 18 -0.06 9.12 -1.57
CA LEU A 18 -0.48 8.57 -2.86
C LEU A 18 0.18 9.28 -4.07
N GLU A 19 0.52 10.55 -3.91
CA GLU A 19 1.24 11.37 -4.89
C GLU A 19 2.67 10.93 -5.19
N LEU A 20 3.27 10.11 -4.32
CA LEU A 20 4.61 9.56 -4.54
C LEU A 20 4.63 8.42 -5.56
N PHE A 21 3.47 7.84 -5.85
CA PHE A 21 3.33 6.70 -6.72
C PHE A 21 3.11 7.19 -8.15
N SER A 22 3.90 6.66 -9.09
CA SER A 22 3.57 6.84 -10.50
C SER A 22 2.32 6.05 -10.85
N ARG A 23 1.68 6.38 -11.98
CA ARG A 23 0.58 5.58 -12.53
C ARG A 23 0.97 4.11 -12.68
N GLN A 24 2.19 3.83 -13.16
CA GLN A 24 2.69 2.46 -13.31
C GLN A 24 2.80 1.76 -11.96
N ASP A 25 3.31 2.44 -10.93
CA ASP A 25 3.39 1.87 -9.58
C ASP A 25 2.01 1.53 -9.03
N LEU A 26 1.02 2.40 -9.25
CA LEU A 26 -0.36 2.15 -8.81
C LEU A 26 -1.01 0.98 -9.56
N GLN A 27 -0.76 0.84 -10.86
CA GLN A 27 -1.26 -0.30 -11.65
C GLN A 27 -0.63 -1.62 -11.18
N ASP A 28 0.69 -1.66 -11.03
CA ASP A 28 1.41 -2.83 -10.51
C ASP A 28 0.94 -3.19 -9.09
N LEU A 29 0.70 -2.18 -8.25
CA LEU A 29 0.20 -2.37 -6.90
C LEU A 29 -1.21 -2.95 -6.89
N ASP A 30 -2.15 -2.40 -7.68
CA ASP A 30 -3.52 -2.96 -7.75
C ASP A 30 -3.51 -4.40 -8.25
N GLN A 31 -2.68 -4.73 -9.25
CA GLN A 31 -2.53 -6.09 -9.76
C GLN A 31 -1.97 -7.03 -8.69
N THR A 32 -0.91 -6.62 -8.00
CA THR A 32 -0.29 -7.41 -6.91
C THR A 32 -1.32 -7.67 -5.81
N LEU A 33 -2.03 -6.62 -5.36
CA LEU A 33 -3.05 -6.74 -4.33
C LEU A 33 -4.25 -7.60 -4.78
N ALA A 34 -4.66 -7.52 -6.04
CA ALA A 34 -5.72 -8.36 -6.59
C ALA A 34 -5.36 -9.85 -6.57
N LEU A 35 -4.11 -10.19 -6.88
CA LEU A 35 -3.62 -11.57 -6.82
C LEU A 35 -3.64 -12.09 -5.38
N LEU A 36 -3.14 -11.28 -4.45
CA LEU A 36 -3.10 -11.62 -3.01
C LEU A 36 -4.49 -11.72 -2.39
N GLU A 37 -5.45 -10.90 -2.84
CA GLU A 37 -6.84 -10.94 -2.37
C GLU A 37 -7.55 -12.23 -2.77
N ASN A 38 -7.36 -12.69 -4.01
CA ASN A 38 -8.05 -13.85 -4.56
C ASN A 38 -7.45 -15.19 -4.11
N ASN A 39 -6.12 -15.23 -3.95
CA ASN A 39 -5.42 -16.45 -3.55
C ASN A 39 -4.18 -16.09 -2.70
N PRO A 40 -4.34 -15.75 -1.41
CA PRO A 40 -3.23 -15.34 -0.56
C PRO A 40 -2.28 -16.53 -0.31
N PRO A 41 -1.03 -16.50 -0.82
CA PRO A 41 -0.06 -17.55 -0.52
C PRO A 41 0.47 -17.40 0.91
N GLU A 42 1.16 -18.42 1.44
CA GLU A 42 1.75 -18.34 2.79
C GLU A 42 2.79 -17.20 2.93
N ASN A 43 3.47 -16.86 1.83
CA ASN A 43 4.54 -15.85 1.77
C ASN A 43 4.05 -14.44 1.37
N VAL A 44 2.79 -14.08 1.61
CA VAL A 44 2.24 -12.74 1.32
C VAL A 44 3.18 -11.61 1.79
N GLU A 45 3.68 -11.69 3.02
CA GLU A 45 4.51 -10.64 3.60
C GLU A 45 5.79 -10.43 2.76
N GLU A 46 6.38 -11.52 2.28
CA GLU A 46 7.57 -11.48 1.42
C GLU A 46 7.27 -10.86 0.06
N ILE A 47 6.12 -11.18 -0.54
CA ILE A 47 5.68 -10.60 -1.81
C ILE A 47 5.58 -9.07 -1.69
N LEU A 48 4.97 -8.57 -0.62
CA LEU A 48 4.87 -7.14 -0.36
C LEU A 48 6.24 -6.50 -0.10
N ARG A 49 7.09 -7.13 0.71
CA ARG A 49 8.47 -6.67 0.94
C ARG A 49 9.25 -6.56 -0.37
N ASN A 50 9.12 -7.56 -1.26
CA ASN A 50 9.79 -7.57 -2.54
C ASN A 50 9.24 -6.49 -3.49
N TRP A 51 7.93 -6.23 -3.45
CA TRP A 51 7.31 -5.11 -4.19
C TRP A 51 7.93 -3.76 -3.80
N PHE A 52 8.16 -3.52 -2.49
CA PHE A 52 8.86 -2.32 -2.02
C PHE A 52 10.35 -2.33 -2.36
N LYS A 53 11.04 -3.47 -2.28
CA LYS A 53 12.48 -3.56 -2.66
C LYS A 53 12.71 -3.14 -4.10
N ALA A 54 11.79 -3.45 -5.01
CA ALA A 54 11.86 -3.04 -6.41
C ALA A 54 11.64 -1.52 -6.61
N ARG A 55 11.11 -0.80 -5.61
CA ARG A 55 10.70 0.61 -5.68
C ARG A 55 11.35 1.41 -4.57
N LEU A 56 12.67 1.61 -4.71
CA LEU A 56 13.53 2.21 -3.69
C LEU A 56 12.99 3.53 -3.13
N LYS A 57 12.53 4.45 -4.00
CA LYS A 57 11.99 5.75 -3.56
C LYS A 57 10.77 5.58 -2.65
N ILE A 58 9.82 4.72 -3.02
CA ILE A 58 8.59 4.47 -2.25
C ILE A 58 8.95 3.79 -0.92
N ARG A 59 9.85 2.80 -0.95
CA ARG A 59 10.35 2.12 0.24
C ARG A 59 11.00 3.09 1.22
N ASP A 60 11.83 4.00 0.72
CA ASP A 60 12.56 4.94 1.57
C ASP A 60 11.60 5.96 2.20
N GLU A 61 10.58 6.41 1.47
CA GLU A 61 9.52 7.26 2.01
C GLU A 61 8.61 6.53 3.01
N LEU A 62 8.31 5.24 2.77
CA LEU A 62 7.60 4.41 3.76
C LEU A 62 8.42 4.24 5.04
N ASN A 63 9.74 4.04 4.93
CA ASN A 63 10.63 3.97 6.10
C ASN A 63 10.61 5.27 6.90
N LYS A 64 10.71 6.42 6.23
CA LYS A 64 10.60 7.73 6.88
C LYS A 64 9.24 7.92 7.55
N PHE A 65 8.16 7.55 6.86
CA PHE A 65 6.80 7.62 7.40
C PHE A 65 6.67 6.76 8.66
N TYR A 66 7.13 5.52 8.61
CA TYR A 66 7.16 4.64 9.77
C TYR A 66 7.98 5.22 10.94
N ASP A 67 9.16 5.78 10.65
CA ASP A 67 10.00 6.40 11.68
C ASP A 67 9.34 7.64 12.30
N ILE A 68 8.64 8.45 11.50
CA ILE A 68 7.84 9.60 11.97
C ILE A 68 6.71 9.10 12.85
N CYS A 69 5.89 8.14 12.38
CA CYS A 69 4.83 7.54 13.17
C CYS A 69 5.35 6.99 14.50
N ARG A 70 6.49 6.29 14.48
CA ARG A 70 7.12 5.74 15.68
C ARG A 70 7.62 6.82 16.65
N LYS A 71 8.20 7.92 16.15
CA LYS A 71 8.79 9.01 16.96
C LYS A 71 7.76 10.00 17.47
N GLU A 72 6.83 10.44 16.63
CA GLU A 72 5.74 11.35 17.01
C GLU A 72 4.73 10.64 17.90
N LEU A 73 4.56 9.34 17.73
CA LEU A 73 3.67 8.53 18.54
C LEU A 73 4.47 7.54 19.37
N GLY A 74 5.21 8.04 20.37
CA GLY A 74 5.68 7.22 21.51
C GLY A 74 4.55 6.50 22.30
N LYS A 75 3.36 6.37 21.71
CA LYS A 75 2.06 5.92 22.22
C LYS A 75 1.21 5.17 21.18
N VAL A 76 1.65 4.91 19.94
CA VAL A 76 0.86 4.01 19.07
C VAL A 76 1.03 2.59 19.59
N PRO A 77 -0.04 1.96 20.12
CA PRO A 77 0.03 0.54 20.41
C PRO A 77 0.40 -0.17 19.10
N PRO A 78 1.25 -1.22 19.14
CA PRO A 78 1.64 -1.93 17.94
C PRO A 78 0.38 -2.28 17.17
N THR A 79 0.29 -1.84 15.92
CA THR A 79 -0.80 -2.27 15.05
C THR A 79 -0.83 -3.79 15.13
N PRO A 80 -1.95 -4.39 15.54
CA PRO A 80 -1.99 -5.84 15.70
C PRO A 80 -1.68 -6.48 14.34
N PRO A 81 -0.97 -7.62 14.32
CA PRO A 81 -0.75 -8.36 13.09
C PRO A 81 -2.08 -8.62 12.36
N ILE A 82 -2.08 -8.49 11.03
CA ILE A 82 -3.25 -8.85 10.23
C ILE A 82 -3.31 -10.38 10.14
N GLN A 83 -4.31 -10.93 10.83
CA GLN A 83 -4.64 -12.35 10.83
C GLN A 83 -5.16 -12.81 9.47
N GLN A 84 -5.05 -14.11 9.19
CA GLN A 84 -5.35 -14.69 7.88
C GLN A 84 -6.80 -14.43 7.42
N ASP A 85 -7.76 -14.51 8.34
CA ASP A 85 -9.18 -14.22 8.15
C ASP A 85 -9.45 -12.74 7.80
N ARG A 86 -8.52 -11.84 8.13
CA ARG A 86 -8.61 -10.39 7.88
C ARG A 86 -7.84 -9.93 6.65
N LEU A 87 -7.04 -10.80 6.03
CA LEU A 87 -6.18 -10.44 4.90
C LEU A 87 -6.98 -9.90 3.70
N SER A 88 -8.05 -10.59 3.32
CA SER A 88 -8.88 -10.17 2.18
C SER A 88 -9.42 -8.76 2.37
N ASN A 89 -10.01 -8.46 3.54
CA ASN A 89 -10.49 -7.12 3.88
C ASN A 89 -9.36 -6.08 3.85
N TRP A 90 -8.20 -6.42 4.39
CA TRP A 90 -7.04 -5.52 4.40
C TRP A 90 -6.56 -5.18 2.98
N PHE A 91 -6.53 -6.15 2.06
CA PHE A 91 -6.21 -5.88 0.66
C PHE A 91 -7.28 -5.02 -0.03
N GLN A 92 -8.56 -5.26 0.25
CA GLN A 92 -9.64 -4.42 -0.29
C GLN A 92 -9.50 -2.95 0.14
N GLU A 93 -9.14 -2.72 1.41
CA GLU A 93 -8.86 -1.38 1.94
C GLU A 93 -7.67 -0.72 1.24
N LEU A 94 -6.60 -1.46 0.95
CA LEU A 94 -5.45 -0.95 0.20
C LEU A 94 -5.79 -0.63 -1.26
N ARG A 95 -6.60 -1.47 -1.91
CA ARG A 95 -6.96 -1.30 -3.33
C ARG A 95 -7.87 -0.11 -3.58
N LYS A 96 -8.71 0.28 -2.61
CA LYS A 96 -9.65 1.39 -2.76
C LYS A 96 -8.97 2.72 -3.16
N PRO A 97 -8.04 3.29 -2.36
CA PRO A 97 -7.37 4.54 -2.75
C PRO A 97 -6.56 4.42 -4.04
N VAL A 98 -5.96 3.24 -4.32
CA VAL A 98 -5.21 2.98 -5.55
C VAL A 98 -6.13 3.08 -6.78
N LYS A 99 -7.27 2.40 -6.75
CA LYS A 99 -8.27 2.44 -7.83
C LYS A 99 -8.85 3.83 -8.01
N ASP A 100 -9.13 4.54 -6.92
CA ASP A 100 -9.67 5.89 -6.98
C ASP A 100 -8.69 6.84 -7.66
N LYS A 101 -7.40 6.79 -7.31
CA LYS A 101 -6.35 7.59 -7.98
C LYS A 101 -6.20 7.26 -9.45
N LEU A 102 -6.16 5.97 -9.82
CA LEU A 102 -6.08 5.53 -11.21
C LEU A 102 -7.28 6.01 -12.05
N LYS A 103 -8.48 6.01 -11.46
CA LYS A 103 -9.68 6.55 -12.12
C LYS A 103 -9.60 8.06 -12.30
N SER A 104 -9.16 8.81 -11.30
CA SER A 104 -9.01 10.27 -11.39
C SER A 104 -7.98 10.68 -12.45
N GLU A 105 -6.84 9.98 -12.54
CA GLU A 105 -5.83 10.25 -13.58
C GLU A 105 -6.29 9.87 -15.00
N SER A 106 -7.22 8.92 -15.11
CA SER A 106 -7.81 8.55 -16.40
C SER A 106 -8.83 9.59 -16.88
N HIS A 107 -9.56 10.23 -15.97
CA HIS A 107 -10.49 11.31 -16.31
C HIS A 107 -9.76 12.61 -16.69
N GLN A 108 -8.63 12.94 -16.05
CA GLN A 108 -7.84 14.13 -16.41
C GLN A 108 -7.21 14.06 -17.80
N LYS A 109 -6.99 12.85 -18.34
CA LYS A 109 -6.49 12.67 -19.72
C LYS A 109 -7.55 12.93 -20.80
N ASN A 110 -8.84 12.86 -20.47
CA ASN A 110 -9.94 13.04 -21.44
C ASN A 110 -10.44 14.48 -21.59
N THR A 111 -9.85 15.44 -20.86
CA THR A 111 -10.29 16.85 -20.85
C THR A 111 -9.36 17.82 -21.57
N ASN A 112 -8.31 17.34 -22.26
CA ASN A 112 -7.37 18.17 -23.01
C ASN A 112 -7.45 17.98 -24.55
N ASP A 113 -8.55 17.43 -25.05
CA ASP A 113 -8.78 17.17 -26.48
C ASP A 113 -10.10 17.82 -26.98
N LEU A 114 -10.27 19.13 -26.69
CA LEU A 114 -11.31 19.98 -27.29
C LEU A 114 -10.75 21.37 -27.61
#